data_AF-A0A1G0T047-F1
#
_entry.id   AF-A0A1G0T047-F1
#
_cell.length_a   1.000
_cell.length_b   1.000
_cell.length_c   1.000
_cell.angle_alpha   90.00
_cell.angle_beta   90.00
_cell.angle_gamma   90.00
#
_symmetry.space_group_name_H-M   'P 1'
#
loop_
_entity.id
_entity.type
_entity.pdbx_description
1 polymer ?
#
loop_
_entity_poly.entity_id
_entity_poly.type
_entity_poly.pdbx_seq_one_letter_code
_entity_poly.pdbx_strand_id
1 'polypeptide(L)' 'MDDSFLLFAKPSFLEGLARCIDLGATLDEYNQSLTQQQADLIALRTDWEVIGEDLQKAISLEEKKLVEQKQQIEFDFDQK' A
#
# COMPACT_ATOMS: atom_id res chain seq x y z
N MET A 1 -9.91 1.88 2.71
CA MET A 1 -9.44 2.69 3.87
C MET A 1 -7.93 2.70 3.76
N ASP A 2 -7.31 3.86 3.93
CA ASP A 2 -5.85 3.98 3.88
C ASP A 2 -5.31 3.63 5.28
N ASP A 3 -4.97 2.36 5.46
CA ASP A 3 -4.51 1.80 6.73
C ASP A 3 -3.03 2.16 7.03
N SER A 4 -2.38 2.94 6.14
CA SER A 4 -0.97 3.35 6.24
C SER A 4 -0.63 4.19 7.48
N PHE A 5 -1.64 4.75 8.17
CA PHE A 5 -1.48 5.67 9.30
C PHE A 5 -1.83 5.05 10.67
N LEU A 6 -1.99 3.73 10.78
CA LEU A 6 -2.45 3.13 12.04
C LEU A 6 -1.44 3.26 13.20
N LEU A 7 -0.15 3.45 12.88
CA LEU A 7 0.94 3.53 13.84
C LEU A 7 1.34 4.97 14.23
N PHE A 8 0.79 6.00 13.58
CA PHE A 8 1.10 7.40 13.90
C PHE A 8 -0.06 8.33 13.54
N ALA A 9 -0.27 9.37 14.36
CA ALA A 9 -1.28 10.37 14.11
C ALA A 9 -1.17 10.92 12.67
N LYS A 10 -2.31 11.04 11.98
CA LYS A 10 -2.37 11.57 10.63
C LYS A 10 -1.95 13.05 10.67
N PRO A 11 -0.81 13.43 10.05
CA PRO A 11 -0.26 14.75 10.24
C PRO A 11 -1.19 15.84 9.68
N SER A 12 -1.39 16.91 10.45
CA SER A 12 -2.12 18.10 10.01
C SER A 12 -1.32 19.40 10.25
N PHE A 13 -1.65 20.45 9.51
CA PHE A 13 -0.96 21.74 9.61
C PHE A 13 -1.11 22.37 11.01
N LEU A 14 -2.30 22.29 11.59
CA LEU A 14 -2.58 22.85 12.92
C LEU A 14 -1.87 22.07 14.03
N GLU A 15 -1.84 20.74 13.91
CA GLU A 15 -1.07 19.87 14.80
C GLU A 15 0.44 20.18 14.72
N GLY A 16 0.97 20.39 13.51
CA GLY A 16 2.37 20.78 13.31
C GLY A 16 2.73 22.10 14.01
N LEU A 17 1.84 23.11 13.98
CA LEU A 17 2.02 24.36 14.72
C LEU A 17 1.98 24.15 16.24
N ALA A 18 1.04 23.34 16.74
CA ALA A 18 0.91 23.03 18.15
C ALA A 18 2.15 22.28 18.68
N ARG A 19 2.75 21.42 17.85
CA ARG A 19 3.97 20.66 18.19
C ARG A 19 5.20 21.56 18.40
N CYS A 20 5.28 22.75 17.80
CA CYS A 20 6.39 23.69 18.02
C CYS A 20 6.45 24.26 19.45
N ILE A 21 5.33 24.23 20.18
CA ILE A 21 5.23 24.75 21.56
C ILE A 21 4.93 23.65 22.58
N ASP A 22 4.72 22.41 22.15
CA ASP A 22 4.53 21.24 23.00
C ASP A 22 5.88 20.68 23.51
N LEU A 23 6.51 21.42 24.42
CA LEU A 23 7.77 21.00 25.06
C LEU A 23 7.58 19.80 26.01
N GLY A 24 6.34 19.40 26.30
CA GLY A 24 5.97 18.34 27.22
C GLY A 24 5.61 17.00 26.57
N ALA A 25 5.65 16.90 25.24
CA ALA A 25 5.22 15.72 24.47
C ALA A 25 3.78 15.27 24.79
N THR A 26 2.89 16.24 25.05
CA THR A 26 1.49 15.98 25.40
C THR A 26 0.60 15.71 24.21
N LEU A 27 1.08 15.98 22.99
CA LEU A 27 0.38 15.76 21.72
C LEU A 27 0.73 14.42 21.05
N ASP A 28 1.49 13.57 21.74
CA ASP A 28 1.86 12.25 21.24
C ASP A 28 0.75 11.23 21.51
N GLU A 29 -0.14 11.02 20.53
CA GLU A 29 -1.04 9.87 20.50
C GLU A 29 -0.46 8.77 19.59
N TYR A 30 -0.05 7.66 20.21
CA TYR A 30 0.33 6.43 19.53
C TYR A 30 -0.83 5.43 19.58
N ASN A 31 -1.02 4.67 18.51
CA ASN A 31 -2.00 3.59 18.34
C ASN A 31 -3.48 4.04 18.29
N GLN A 32 -4.06 4.06 17.09
CA GLN A 32 -5.51 4.15 16.91
C GLN A 32 -6.24 2.81 17.15
N SER A 33 -5.50 1.72 17.37
CA SER A 33 -6.07 0.40 17.67
C SER A 33 -6.32 0.23 19.17
N LEU A 34 -7.45 -0.40 19.53
CA LEU A 34 -7.86 -0.58 20.94
C LEU A 34 -6.87 -1.45 21.73
N THR A 35 -6.10 -2.29 21.04
CA THR A 35 -5.05 -3.14 21.63
C THR A 35 -3.85 -3.28 20.70
N GLN A 36 -2.68 -3.59 21.27
CA GLN A 36 -1.46 -3.89 20.52
C GLN A 36 -1.67 -5.07 19.55
N GLN A 37 -2.37 -6.11 20.02
CA GLN A 37 -2.66 -7.30 19.21
C GLN A 37 -3.52 -6.97 17.99
N GLN A 38 -4.45 -6.02 18.11
CA GLN A 38 -5.26 -5.57 16.98
C GLN A 38 -4.38 -4.83 15.96
N ALA A 39 -3.46 -3.97 16.40
CA ALA A 39 -2.54 -3.27 15.51
C ALA A 39 -1.66 -4.26 14.73
N ASP A 40 -1.08 -5.25 15.42
CA ASP A 40 -0.23 -6.27 14.81
C ASP A 40 -0.99 -7.10 13.76
N LEU A 41 -2.24 -7.49 14.06
CA LEU A 41 -3.09 -8.25 13.14
C LEU A 41 -3.47 -7.44 11.90
N ILE A 42 -3.77 -6.14 12.07
CA ILE A 42 -4.08 -5.28 10.94
C ILE A 42 -2.85 -5.09 10.05
N ALA A 43 -1.68 -4.83 10.65
CA ALA A 43 -0.43 -4.71 9.92
C ALA A 43 -0.13 -5.96 9.09
N LEU A 44 -0.20 -7.15 9.71
CA LEU A 44 -0.01 -8.43 9.02
C LEU A 44 -0.99 -8.65 7.86
N ARG A 45 -2.26 -8.30 8.06
CA ARG A 45 -3.28 -8.42 7.01
C ARG A 45 -2.96 -7.49 5.84
N THR A 46 -2.68 -6.23 6.13
CA THR A 46 -2.41 -5.20 5.12
C THR A 46 -1.16 -5.55 4.30
N ASP A 47 -0.10 -6.04 4.95
CA ASP A 47 1.10 -6.51 4.24
C ASP A 47 0.76 -7.64 3.25
N TRP A 48 -0.11 -8.59 3.64
CA TRP A 48 -0.53 -9.67 2.75
C TRP A 48 -1.45 -9.19 1.61
N GLU A 49 -2.32 -8.22 1.88
CA GLU A 49 -3.15 -7.62 0.84
C GLU A 49 -2.28 -6.99 -0.26
N VAL A 50 -1.26 -6.21 0.13
CA VAL A 50 -0.33 -5.57 -0.82
C VAL A 50 0.45 -6.60 -1.63
N ILE A 51 1.02 -7.64 -1.00
CA ILE A 51 1.74 -8.69 -1.73
C ILE A 51 0.80 -9.39 -2.72
N GLY A 52 -0.45 -9.66 -2.31
CA GLY A 52 -1.46 -10.28 -3.18
C GLY A 52 -1.78 -9.42 -4.41
N GLU A 53 -1.96 -8.12 -4.23
CA GLU A 53 -2.17 -7.19 -5.34
C GLU A 53 -0.98 -7.16 -6.30
N ASP A 54 0.25 -7.15 -5.78
CA ASP A 54 1.45 -7.08 -6.61
C ASP A 54 1.66 -8.37 -7.41
N LEU A 55 1.36 -9.53 -6.84
CA LEU A 55 1.34 -10.80 -7.56
C LEU A 55 0.31 -10.79 -8.69
N GLN A 56 -0.92 -10.32 -8.42
CA GLN A 56 -1.96 -10.24 -9.45
C GLN A 56 -1.56 -9.29 -10.60
N LYS A 57 -0.96 -8.13 -10.27
CA LYS A 57 -0.43 -7.19 -11.27
C LYS A 57 0.66 -7.84 -12.11
N ALA A 58 1.60 -8.55 -11.49
CA ALA A 58 2.70 -9.21 -12.19
C ALA A 58 2.20 -10.30 -13.16
N ILE A 59 1.27 -11.15 -12.71
CA ILE A 59 0.65 -12.19 -13.55
C ILE A 59 -0.06 -11.55 -14.74
N SER A 60 -0.92 -10.57 -14.48
CA SER A 60 -1.71 -9.88 -15.52
C SER A 60 -0.82 -9.19 -16.56
N LEU A 61 0.32 -8.63 -16.12
CA LEU A 61 1.28 -8.00 -17.02
C LEU A 61 1.96 -9.03 -17.93
N GLU A 62 2.35 -10.17 -17.37
CA GLU A 62 3.03 -11.22 -18.13
C GLU A 62 2.08 -11.88 -19.13
N GLU A 63 0.83 -12.14 -18.74
CA GLU A 63 -0.21 -12.65 -19.64
C GLU A 63 -0.42 -11.74 -20.86
N LYS A 64 -0.50 -10.41 -20.64
CA LYS A 64 -0.62 -9.43 -21.73
C LYS A 64 0.55 -9.49 -22.70
N LYS A 65 1.78 -9.52 -22.18
CA LYS A 65 2.99 -9.63 -23.02
C LYS A 65 2.98 -10.91 -23.87
N LEU A 66 2.55 -12.04 -23.29
CA LEU A 66 2.46 -13.30 -24.02
C LEU A 66 1.42 -13.23 -25.15
N VAL A 67 0.28 -12.57 -24.92
CA VAL A 67 -0.74 -12.35 -25.95
C VAL A 67 -0.22 -11.45 -27.07
N GLU A 68 0.41 -10.33 -26.73
CA GLU A 68 1.00 -9.40 -27.69
C GLU A 68 2.09 -10.07 -28.54
N GLN A 69 2.96 -10.86 -27.91
CA GLN A 69 3.99 -11.63 -28.62
C GLN A 69 3.38 -12.64 -29.59
N LYS A 70 2.34 -13.37 -29.21
CA LYS A 70 1.65 -14.32 -30.09
C LYS A 70 1.03 -13.62 -31.30
N GLN A 71 0.33 -12.50 -31.07
CA GLN A 71 -0.29 -11.72 -32.15
C GLN A 71 0.75 -11.20 -33.14
N GLN A 72 1.90 -10.73 -32.66
CA GLN A 72 2.99 -10.29 -33.52
C GLN A 72 3.53 -11.45 -34.37
N ILE A 73 3.74 -12.63 -33.76
CA ILE A 73 4.23 -13.81 -34.47
C ILE A 73 3.24 -14.27 -35.56
N GLU A 74 1.94 -14.30 -35.25
CA GLU A 74 0.90 -14.66 -36.22
C GLU A 74 0.85 -13.65 -37.38
N PHE A 75 0.89 -12.35 -37.07
CA PHE A 75 0.95 -11.30 -38.08
C PHE A 75 2.18 -11.44 -38.99
N ASP A 76 3.37 -11.67 -38.41
CA ASP A 76 4.61 -11.82 -39.17
C ASP A 76 4.61 -13.07 -40.08
N PHE A 77 3.87 -14.12 -39.69
CA PHE A 77 3.68 -15.32 -40.49
C PHE A 77 2.74 -15.07 -41.67
N ASP A 78 1.62 -14.37 -41.46
CA ASP A 78 0.63 -14.07 -42.49
C ASP A 78 1.13 -13.10 -43.57
N GLN A 79 2.19 -12.33 -43.28
CA GLN A 79 2.82 -11.40 -44.23
C GLN A 79 3.93 -12.03 -45.10
N LYS A 80 4.23 -13.32 -44.94
CA LYS A 80 5.22 -14.07 -45.74
C LYS A 80 4.58 -14.92 -46.82
#